data_AF-A0AAW0PWD0-F1
#
_entry.id   AF-A0AAW0PWD0-F1
#
_cell.length_a   1.000
_cell.length_b   1.000
_cell.length_c   1.000
_cell.angle_alpha   90.00
_cell.angle_beta   90.00
_cell.angle_gamma   90.00
#
_symmetry.space_group_name_H-M   'P 1'
#
loop_
_entity.id
_entity.type
_entity.pdbx_description
1 polymer ?
#
loop_
_entity_poly.entity_id
_entity_poly.type
_entity_poly.pdbx_seq_one_letter_code
_entity_poly.pdbx_strand_id
1 'polypeptide(L)'
;MSRDECVGTNSSSWVFGYAQRKWFSMMNNKTVPVSLVGKPDRVGILLDYEEGVLSLVDVDRGSIIHNIRVKFKGPLCPAFGLWDGELLTHSDLEEPAGLK
;
A
#
# COMPACT_ATOMS: atom_id res chain seq x y z
N MET A 1 15.07 9.61 5.93
CA MET A 1 14.33 8.89 6.98
C MET A 1 15.27 8.80 8.17
N SER A 2 15.04 9.54 9.25
CA SER A 2 15.70 9.19 10.52
C SER A 2 15.19 7.80 10.92
N ARG A 3 15.92 7.10 11.78
CA ARG A 3 15.55 5.76 12.27
C ARG A 3 14.23 5.78 13.08
N ASP A 4 13.69 6.96 13.35
CA ASP A 4 12.54 7.22 14.21
C ASP A 4 11.25 7.55 13.41
N GLU A 5 11.30 7.58 12.08
CA GLU A 5 10.12 7.89 11.23
C GLU A 5 9.52 6.64 10.57
N CYS A 6 8.24 6.38 10.84
CA CYS A 6 7.46 5.36 10.14
C CYS A 6 7.09 5.77 8.70
N VAL A 7 6.94 4.79 7.80
CA VAL A 7 6.42 5.04 6.44
C VAL A 7 5.05 5.71 6.52
N GLY A 8 4.81 6.75 5.71
CA GLY A 8 3.54 7.49 5.66
C GLY A 8 3.49 8.74 6.56
N THR A 9 4.48 8.97 7.43
CA THR A 9 4.49 10.16 8.31
C THR A 9 4.99 11.42 7.61
N ASN A 10 5.67 11.29 6.46
CA ASN A 10 6.20 12.39 5.67
C ASN A 10 5.60 12.46 4.25
N SER A 11 6.09 13.42 3.46
CA SER A 11 5.56 13.71 2.11
C SER A 11 6.17 12.90 0.98
N SER A 12 7.13 12.03 1.30
CA SER A 12 7.84 11.17 0.36
C SER A 12 7.57 9.68 0.60
N SER A 13 6.57 9.36 1.42
CA SER A 13 6.22 7.97 1.75
C SER A 13 4.72 7.81 1.95
N TRP A 14 4.23 6.61 1.60
CA TRP A 14 2.81 6.24 1.59
C TRP A 14 2.71 4.79 2.02
N VAL A 15 1.68 4.44 2.80
CA VAL A 15 1.54 3.08 3.31
C VAL A 15 0.08 2.67 3.41
N PHE A 16 -0.17 1.38 3.17
CA PHE A 16 -1.36 0.67 3.65
C PHE A 16 -0.96 -0.13 4.88
N GLY A 17 -1.61 0.13 6.01
CA GLY A 17 -1.30 -0.50 7.27
C GLY A 17 -2.48 -1.28 7.82
N TYR A 18 -2.17 -2.31 8.61
CA TYR A 18 -3.14 -3.06 9.41
C TYR A 18 -2.74 -2.97 10.89
N ALA A 19 -3.54 -2.31 11.69
CA ALA A 19 -3.32 -2.19 13.13
C ALA A 19 -4.66 -2.23 13.87
N GLN A 20 -4.67 -2.75 15.11
CA GLN A 20 -5.88 -2.85 15.93
C GLN A 20 -7.08 -3.47 15.17
N ARG A 21 -6.79 -4.48 14.35
CA ARG A 21 -7.74 -5.19 13.49
C ARG A 21 -8.43 -4.34 12.41
N LYS A 22 -7.86 -3.19 12.05
CA LYS A 22 -8.38 -2.26 11.05
C LYS A 22 -7.33 -1.93 10.01
N TRP A 23 -7.77 -1.83 8.76
CA TRP A 23 -6.94 -1.36 7.67
C TRP A 23 -7.03 0.16 7.54
N PHE A 24 -5.93 0.77 7.11
CA PHE A 24 -5.85 2.20 6.84
C PHE A 24 -4.84 2.49 5.74
N SER A 25 -5.00 3.64 5.09
CA SER A 25 -3.97 4.28 4.29
C SER A 25 -3.40 5.46 5.07
N MET A 26 -2.10 5.72 4.92
CA MET A 26 -1.44 6.85 5.58
C MET A 26 -0.49 7.59 4.62
N MET A 27 -0.58 8.91 4.66
CA MET A 27 0.28 9.85 3.95
C MET A 27 0.35 11.16 4.72
N ASN A 28 1.54 11.79 4.82
CA ASN A 28 1.71 13.06 5.53
C ASN A 28 1.13 13.04 6.95
N ASN A 29 1.31 11.93 7.67
CA ASN A 29 0.78 11.71 9.02
C ASN A 29 -0.76 11.75 9.13
N LYS A 30 -1.47 11.72 7.99
CA LYS A 30 -2.92 11.64 7.91
C LYS A 30 -3.32 10.21 7.60
N THR A 31 -4.22 9.67 8.42
CA THR A 31 -4.72 8.29 8.30
C THR A 31 -6.15 8.30 7.81
N VAL A 32 -6.46 7.45 6.83
CA VAL A 32 -7.82 7.24 6.31
C VAL A 32 -8.18 5.76 6.48
N PRO A 33 -9.32 5.42 7.13
CA PRO A 33 -9.75 4.03 7.24
C PRO A 33 -9.99 3.40 5.86
N VAL A 34 -9.49 2.19 5.66
CA VAL A 34 -9.75 1.39 4.46
C VAL A 34 -10.68 0.25 4.85
N SER A 35 -11.87 0.25 4.27
CA SER A 35 -12.89 -0.77 4.54
C SER A 35 -12.80 -1.91 3.50
N LEU A 36 -13.53 -2.99 3.74
CA LEU A 36 -13.72 -4.10 2.78
C LEU A 36 -12.47 -4.96 2.46
N VAL A 37 -11.34 -4.73 3.14
CA VAL A 37 -10.14 -5.57 2.97
C VAL A 37 -10.29 -6.95 3.64
N GLY A 38 -11.03 -7.02 4.75
CA GLY A 38 -11.13 -8.24 5.56
C GLY A 38 -9.81 -8.60 6.27
N LYS A 39 -9.44 -9.88 6.22
CA LYS A 39 -8.19 -10.43 6.73
C LYS A 39 -7.56 -11.33 5.65
N PRO A 40 -7.02 -10.73 4.58
CA PRO A 40 -6.49 -11.50 3.47
C PRO A 40 -5.14 -12.12 3.85
N ASP A 41 -4.86 -13.31 3.33
CA ASP A 41 -3.53 -13.94 3.45
C ASP A 41 -2.50 -13.24 2.54
N ARG A 42 -2.97 -12.60 1.45
CA ARG A 42 -2.15 -11.89 0.47
C ARG A 42 -2.86 -10.63 -0.02
N VAL A 43 -2.10 -9.58 -0.27
CA VAL A 43 -2.58 -8.34 -0.91
C VAL A 43 -1.66 -7.98 -2.06
N GLY A 44 -2.21 -7.29 -3.06
CA GLY A 44 -1.45 -6.73 -4.15
C GLY A 44 -1.19 -5.25 -3.91
N ILE A 45 -0.02 -4.78 -4.34
CA ILE A 45 0.32 -3.37 -4.43
C ILE A 45 0.55 -3.05 -5.90
N LEU A 46 -0.28 -2.18 -6.46
CA LEU A 46 -0.16 -1.72 -7.84
C LEU A 46 0.28 -0.26 -7.84
N LEU A 47 1.31 0.04 -8.63
CA LEU A 47 1.83 1.39 -8.83
C LEU A 47 1.61 1.79 -10.27
N ASP A 48 0.79 2.81 -10.49
CA ASP A 48 0.77 3.57 -11.72
C ASP A 48 1.53 4.87 -11.48
N TYR A 49 2.79 4.90 -11.94
CA TYR A 49 3.67 6.04 -11.69
C TYR A 49 3.25 7.27 -12.49
N GLU A 50 2.80 7.09 -13.74
CA GLU A 50 2.45 8.20 -14.63
C GLU A 50 1.13 8.85 -14.20
N GLU A 51 0.14 8.05 -13.82
CA GLU A 51 -1.15 8.55 -13.31
C GLU A 51 -1.10 8.99 -11.83
N GLY A 52 0.02 8.72 -11.14
CA GLY A 52 0.21 9.11 -9.75
C GLY A 52 -0.69 8.33 -8.79
N VAL A 53 -0.88 7.02 -9.03
CA VAL A 53 -1.78 6.17 -8.26
C VAL A 53 -1.02 5.02 -7.62
N LEU A 54 -1.24 4.84 -6.31
CA LEU A 54 -0.81 3.67 -5.55
C LEU A 54 -2.06 2.94 -5.03
N SER A 55 -2.25 1.70 -5.45
CA SER A 55 -3.48 0.94 -5.19
C SER A 55 -3.24 -0.27 -4.30
N LEU A 56 -4.15 -0.48 -3.34
CA LEU A 56 -4.29 -1.73 -2.60
C LEU A 56 -5.25 -2.64 -3.38
N VAL A 57 -4.81 -3.85 -3.69
CA VAL A 57 -5.53 -4.80 -4.53
C VAL A 57 -5.92 -6.04 -3.73
N ASP A 58 -7.17 -6.45 -3.88
CA ASP A 58 -7.65 -7.78 -3.52
C ASP A 58 -7.21 -8.75 -4.63
N VAL A 59 -6.21 -9.58 -4.33
CA VAL A 59 -5.61 -10.50 -5.31
C VAL A 59 -6.57 -11.62 -5.70
N ASP A 60 -7.37 -12.11 -4.74
CA ASP A 60 -8.28 -13.23 -4.98
C ASP A 60 -9.47 -12.79 -5.83
N ARG A 61 -9.91 -11.53 -5.68
CA ARG A 61 -11.02 -10.96 -6.45
C ARG A 61 -10.59 -10.20 -7.69
N GLY A 62 -9.30 -9.90 -7.84
CA GLY A 62 -8.77 -9.10 -8.95
C GLY A 62 -9.33 -7.67 -8.98
N SER A 63 -9.49 -7.03 -7.81
CA SER A 63 -10.17 -5.73 -7.71
C SER A 63 -9.41 -4.72 -6.85
N ILE A 64 -9.50 -3.45 -7.21
CA ILE A 64 -8.95 -2.35 -6.42
C ILE A 64 -9.81 -2.10 -5.18
N ILE A 65 -9.18 -2.12 -4.01
CA ILE A 65 -9.80 -1.83 -2.73
C ILE A 65 -9.71 -0.33 -2.40
N HIS A 66 -8.53 0.26 -2.59
CA HIS A 66 -8.26 1.65 -2.23
C HIS A 66 -7.15 2.24 -3.08
N ASN A 67 -7.25 3.55 -3.35
CA ASN A 67 -6.25 4.31 -4.09
C ASN A 67 -5.71 5.46 -3.23
N ILE A 68 -4.40 5.60 -3.18
CA ILE A 68 -3.71 6.82 -2.78
C ILE A 68 -3.33 7.55 -4.07
N ARG A 69 -3.77 8.80 -4.21
CA ARG A 69 -3.41 9.66 -5.34
C ARG A 69 -2.34 10.65 -4.90
N VAL A 70 -1.21 10.67 -5.61
CA VAL A 70 -0.08 11.51 -5.30
C VAL A 70 0.75 11.81 -6.54
N LYS A 71 1.32 13.02 -6.61
CA LYS A 71 2.32 13.36 -7.61
C LYS A 71 3.70 12.87 -7.17
N PHE A 72 4.17 11.78 -7.76
CA PHE A 72 5.52 11.27 -7.52
C PHE A 72 6.56 12.26 -8.08
N LYS A 73 7.66 12.44 -7.34
CA LYS A 73 8.70 13.44 -7.66
C LYS A 73 10.05 12.81 -8.02
N GLY A 74 10.12 11.49 -8.05
CA GLY A 74 11.35 10.75 -8.29
C GLY A 74 11.15 9.25 -8.12
N PRO A 75 12.22 8.47 -8.28
CA PRO A 75 12.18 7.02 -8.16
C PRO A 75 11.59 6.58 -6.82
N LEU A 76 10.79 5.52 -6.86
CA LEU A 76 10.18 4.91 -5.69
C LEU A 76 10.87 3.59 -5.36
N CYS A 77 10.87 3.24 -4.09
CA CYS A 77 11.26 1.91 -3.63
C CYS A 77 10.11 1.30 -2.79
N PRO A 78 9.91 -0.02 -2.87
CA PRO A 78 9.04 -0.71 -1.92
C PRO A 78 9.59 -0.57 -0.50
N ALA A 79 8.69 -0.39 0.46
CA ALA A 79 9.02 -0.34 1.88
C ALA A 79 8.05 -1.22 2.66
N PHE A 80 8.56 -1.95 3.64
CA PHE A 80 7.79 -2.87 4.47
C PHE A 80 8.10 -2.60 5.94
N GLY A 81 7.05 -2.52 6.76
CA GLY A 81 7.14 -2.38 8.21
C GLY A 81 6.34 -3.48 8.87
N LEU A 82 7.00 -4.27 9.72
CA LEU A 82 6.40 -5.35 10.51
C LEU A 82 6.48 -5.00 11.98
N TRP A 83 5.41 -5.31 12.71
CA TRP A 83 5.44 -5.29 14.18
C TRP A 83 5.91 -6.63 14.74
N ASP A 84 5.33 -7.73 14.24
CA ASP A 84 5.65 -9.10 14.61
C ASP A 84 5.38 -10.02 13.41
N GLY A 85 6.01 -11.20 13.39
CA GLY A 85 5.88 -12.21 12.33
C GLY A 85 6.77 -11.97 11.11
N GLU A 86 6.36 -12.53 9.98
CA GLU A 86 7.13 -12.57 8.73
C GLU A 86 6.28 -12.09 7.55
N LEU A 87 6.95 -11.62 6.50
CA LEU A 87 6.31 -11.21 5.24
C LEU A 87 7.09 -11.84 4.09
N LEU A 88 6.38 -12.49 3.18
CA LEU A 88 6.95 -13.01 1.94
C LEU A 88 6.56 -12.08 0.80
N THR A 89 7.55 -11.58 0.07
CA THR A 89 7.31 -10.73 -1.10
C THR A 89 7.38 -11.55 -2.38
N HIS A 90 6.42 -11.33 -3.26
CA HIS A 90 6.40 -11.89 -4.61
C HIS A 90 6.59 -10.74 -5.61
N SER A 91 7.66 -10.82 -6.39
CA SER A 91 8.00 -9.85 -7.44
C SER A 91 7.78 -10.46 -8.82
N ASP A 92 7.96 -9.66 -9.87
CA ASP A 92 7.80 -10.08 -11.28
C ASP A 92 6.40 -10.63 -11.59
N LEU A 93 5.39 -10.07 -10.92
CA LEU A 93 3.99 -10.40 -11.16
C LEU A 93 3.42 -9.56 -12.30
N GLU A 94 2.61 -10.18 -13.15
CA GLU A 94 1.77 -9.48 -14.12
C GLU A 94 0.63 -8.75 -13.40
N GLU A 95 0.17 -7.65 -13.99
CA GLU A 95 -1.03 -6.97 -13.52
C GLU A 95 -2.25 -7.90 -13.64
N PRO A 96 -3.02 -8.13 -12.55
CA PRO A 96 -4.21 -8.96 -12.61
C PRO A 96 -5.19 -8.51 -13.70
N ALA A 97 -5.66 -9.45 -14.51
CA ALA A 97 -6.67 -9.18 -15.53
C ALA A 97 -7.97 -8.66 -14.89
N GLY A 98 -8.52 -7.57 -15.42
CA GLY A 98 -9.79 -7.01 -14.96
C GLY A 98 -9.67 -5.86 -13.95
N LEU A 99 -8.46 -5.40 -13.63
CA LEU A 99 -8.23 -4.13 -12.97
C LEU A 99 -8.54 -2.98 -13.95
N LYS A 100 -9.81 -2.56 -14.00
CA LYS A 100 -10.25 -1.33 -14.67
C LYS A 100 -11.14 -0.53 -13.74
#